data_AF-A0A3B0UDI3-F1
#
_entry.id   AF-A0A3B0UDI3-F1
#
_cell.length_a   1.000
_cell.length_b   1.000
_cell.length_c   1.000
_cell.angle_alpha   90.00
_cell.angle_beta   90.00
_cell.angle_gamma   90.00
#
_symmetry.space_group_name_H-M   'P 1'
#
loop_
_entity.id
_entity.type
_entity.pdbx_description
1 polymer ?
#
loop_
_entity_poly.entity_id
_entity_poly.type
_entity_poly.pdbx_seq_one_letter_code
_entity_poly.pdbx_strand_id
1 'polypeptide(L)'
;VRATAFSVTALPAETTFDAIKDVFLILNNFDIPKGFSREVVKGEIYADYTQLTCARDPQTLKYYYKTYNNQTVKEFDLNSFDSNSKEILVLNTDASKQVFENVNKKLKPTK
;
A
#
# COMPACT_ATOMS: atom_id res chain seq x y z
N VAL A 1 -20.28 0.23 1.40
CA VAL A 1 -20.71 -0.24 2.75
C VAL A 1 -19.52 -0.55 3.67
N ARG A 2 -18.65 -1.53 3.36
CA ARG A 2 -17.52 -1.89 4.25
C ARG A 2 -16.55 -0.73 4.56
N ALA A 3 -16.21 0.10 3.58
CA ALA A 3 -15.26 1.20 3.77
C ALA A 3 -15.77 2.19 4.81
N THR A 4 -17.03 2.59 4.67
CA THR A 4 -17.72 3.45 5.64
C THR A 4 -17.76 2.82 7.02
N ALA A 5 -18.12 1.53 7.12
CA ALA A 5 -18.17 0.84 8.41
C ALA A 5 -16.80 0.88 9.11
N PHE A 6 -15.73 0.46 8.44
CA PHE A 6 -14.40 0.48 9.06
C PHE A 6 -13.88 1.88 9.35
N SER A 7 -14.15 2.87 8.50
CA SER A 7 -13.69 4.24 8.74
C SER A 7 -14.37 4.88 9.96
N VAL A 8 -15.64 4.56 10.24
CA VAL A 8 -16.37 5.14 11.38
C VAL A 8 -16.16 4.37 12.68
N THR A 9 -15.83 3.08 12.61
CA THR A 9 -15.59 2.24 13.81
C THR A 9 -14.12 2.10 14.17
N ALA A 10 -13.20 2.61 13.34
CA ALA A 10 -11.77 2.63 13.66
C ALA A 10 -11.54 3.43 14.95
N LEU A 11 -10.72 2.88 15.85
CA LEU A 11 -10.31 3.59 17.04
C LEU A 11 -9.35 4.73 16.65
N PRO A 12 -9.37 5.87 17.36
CA PRO A 12 -8.37 6.91 17.16
C PRO A 12 -6.96 6.38 17.44
N ALA A 13 -6.03 6.61 16.51
CA ALA A 13 -4.63 6.29 16.71
C ALA A 13 -3.92 7.38 17.52
N GLU A 14 -2.98 6.99 18.38
CA GLU A 14 -2.20 7.92 19.21
C GLU A 14 -1.05 8.59 18.43
N THR A 15 -0.51 7.89 17.43
CA THR A 15 0.61 8.38 16.62
C THR A 15 0.29 8.35 15.13
N THR A 16 0.97 9.20 14.36
CA THR A 16 0.90 9.17 12.88
C THR A 16 1.28 7.81 12.32
N PHE A 17 2.29 7.15 12.91
CA PHE A 17 2.73 5.84 12.46
C PHE A 17 1.62 4.79 12.60
N ASP A 18 0.97 4.75 13.76
CA ASP A 18 -0.15 3.84 14.01
C ASP A 18 -1.35 4.17 13.12
N ALA A 19 -1.65 5.46 12.93
CA ALA A 19 -2.72 5.91 12.04
C ALA A 19 -2.52 5.40 10.60
N ILE A 20 -1.30 5.56 10.05
CA ILE A 20 -0.99 5.08 8.70
C ILE A 20 -1.06 3.55 8.62
N LYS A 21 -0.55 2.85 9.64
CA LYS A 21 -0.64 1.38 9.71
C LYS A 21 -2.10 0.91 9.71
N ASP A 22 -2.96 1.53 10.51
CA ASP A 22 -4.38 1.20 10.59
C ASP A 22 -5.11 1.51 9.28
N VAL A 23 -4.79 2.63 8.64
CA VAL A 23 -5.31 2.94 7.30
C VAL A 23 -4.95 1.84 6.31
N PHE A 24 -3.70 1.39 6.26
CA PHE A 24 -3.32 0.29 5.35
C PHE A 24 -4.00 -1.04 5.73
N LEU A 25 -4.17 -1.34 7.02
CA LEU A 25 -4.93 -2.52 7.45
C LEU A 25 -6.39 -2.47 6.98
N ILE A 26 -7.04 -1.32 7.10
CA ILE A 26 -8.41 -1.12 6.59
C ILE A 26 -8.43 -1.28 5.07
N LEU A 27 -7.50 -0.64 4.35
CA LEU A 27 -7.43 -0.67 2.89
C LEU A 27 -7.18 -2.09 2.34
N ASN A 28 -6.43 -2.94 3.06
CA ASN A 28 -6.22 -4.34 2.69
C ASN A 28 -7.55 -5.11 2.55
N ASN A 29 -8.61 -4.73 3.28
CA ASN A 29 -9.92 -5.38 3.18
C ASN A 29 -10.66 -5.03 1.87
N PHE A 30 -10.10 -4.16 1.03
CA PHE A 30 -10.64 -3.73 -0.26
C PHE A 30 -9.71 -4.08 -1.42
N ASP A 31 -8.57 -4.73 -1.15
CA ASP A 31 -7.69 -5.19 -2.19
C ASP A 31 -8.39 -6.30 -3.01
N ILE A 32 -8.40 -6.12 -4.34
CA ILE A 32 -8.97 -7.08 -5.28
C ILE A 32 -7.82 -7.92 -5.84
N PRO A 33 -7.77 -9.24 -5.57
CA PRO A 33 -6.74 -10.10 -6.12
C PRO A 33 -6.97 -10.33 -7.61
N LYS A 34 -5.87 -10.44 -8.35
CA LYS A 34 -5.92 -10.66 -9.80
C LYS A 34 -6.64 -11.96 -10.13
N GLY A 35 -7.68 -11.85 -10.96
CA GLY A 35 -8.53 -12.97 -11.39
C GLY A 35 -9.86 -13.10 -10.64
N PHE A 36 -10.10 -12.33 -9.58
CA PHE A 36 -11.42 -12.27 -8.94
C PHE A 36 -12.46 -11.63 -9.85
N SER A 37 -12.16 -10.45 -10.40
CA SER A 37 -12.93 -9.82 -11.49
C SER A 37 -12.24 -10.12 -12.81
N ARG A 38 -13.00 -10.68 -13.76
CA ARG A 38 -12.48 -11.00 -15.09
C ARG A 38 -13.54 -10.80 -16.16
N GLU A 39 -13.12 -10.28 -17.29
CA GLU A 39 -13.90 -10.18 -18.51
C GLU A 39 -13.18 -10.92 -19.63
N VAL A 40 -13.94 -11.63 -20.46
CA VAL A 40 -13.40 -12.31 -21.64
C VAL A 40 -13.86 -11.56 -22.88
N VAL A 41 -12.94 -10.85 -23.53
CA VAL A 41 -13.22 -10.10 -24.75
C VAL A 41 -12.42 -10.73 -25.89
N LYS A 42 -13.13 -11.27 -26.90
CA LYS A 42 -12.53 -11.93 -28.07
C LYS A 42 -11.50 -13.04 -27.74
N GLY A 43 -11.70 -13.74 -26.62
CA GLY A 43 -10.82 -14.84 -26.19
C GLY A 43 -9.65 -14.41 -25.30
N GLU A 44 -9.46 -13.11 -25.07
CA GLU A 44 -8.47 -12.58 -24.11
C GLU A 44 -9.12 -12.32 -22.75
N ILE A 45 -8.39 -12.64 -21.68
CA ILE A 45 -8.84 -12.42 -20.30
C ILE A 45 -8.29 -11.08 -19.80
N TYR A 46 -9.19 -10.14 -19.55
CA TYR A 46 -8.92 -8.90 -18.85
C TYR A 46 -9.27 -9.09 -17.38
N ALA A 47 -8.36 -8.75 -16.47
CA ALA A 47 -8.58 -8.90 -15.05
C ALA A 47 -8.44 -7.55 -14.36
N ASP A 48 -9.48 -7.16 -13.61
CA ASP A 48 -9.39 -6.01 -12.71
C ASP A 48 -8.79 -6.45 -11.39
N TYR A 49 -7.81 -5.69 -10.92
CA TYR A 49 -7.14 -5.93 -9.66
C TYR A 49 -6.56 -4.64 -9.10
N THR A 50 -6.32 -4.62 -7.81
CA THR A 50 -5.70 -3.48 -7.14
C THR A 50 -4.23 -3.41 -7.54
N GLN A 51 -3.86 -2.41 -8.35
CA GLN A 51 -2.48 -2.21 -8.81
C GLN A 51 -1.63 -1.44 -7.80
N LEU A 52 -2.25 -0.47 -7.11
CA LEU A 52 -1.60 0.47 -6.21
C LEU A 52 -2.56 0.83 -5.07
N THR A 53 -2.04 0.89 -3.85
CA THR A 53 -2.78 1.37 -2.67
C THR A 53 -1.98 2.50 -2.04
N CYS A 54 -2.63 3.64 -1.80
CA CYS A 54 -1.97 4.84 -1.30
C CYS A 54 -2.67 5.42 -0.07
N ALA A 55 -1.90 6.07 0.78
CA ALA A 55 -2.36 6.89 1.90
C ALA A 55 -1.57 8.19 1.94
N ARG A 56 -2.14 9.24 2.53
CA ARG A 56 -1.49 10.56 2.65
C ARG A 56 -1.67 11.09 4.06
N ASP A 57 -0.60 11.62 4.62
CA ASP A 57 -0.65 12.41 5.84
C ASP A 57 -0.41 13.89 5.48
N PRO A 58 -1.46 14.73 5.49
CA PRO A 58 -1.31 16.15 5.20
C PRO A 58 -0.66 16.93 6.36
N GLN A 59 -0.58 16.39 7.58
CA GLN A 59 0.01 17.10 8.72
C GLN A 59 1.54 17.04 8.69
N THR A 60 2.10 15.87 8.35
CA THR A 60 3.55 15.68 8.20
C THR A 60 4.04 15.84 6.77
N LEU A 61 3.11 16.04 5.81
CA LEU A 61 3.39 16.14 4.38
C LEU A 61 4.08 14.90 3.82
N LYS A 62 3.57 13.72 4.21
CA LYS A 62 4.09 12.42 3.76
C LYS A 62 3.07 11.67 2.93
N TYR A 63 3.55 11.00 1.89
CA TYR A 63 2.75 10.15 1.01
C TYR A 63 3.23 8.72 1.09
N TYR A 64 2.30 7.79 1.24
CA TYR A 64 2.60 6.38 1.43
C TYR A 64 1.98 5.56 0.31
N TYR A 65 2.68 4.53 -0.15
CA TYR A 65 2.16 3.62 -1.16
C TYR A 65 2.71 2.20 -1.04
N LYS A 66 1.93 1.24 -1.55
CA LYS A 66 2.38 -0.12 -1.86
C LYS A 66 1.84 -0.52 -3.23
N THR A 67 2.54 -1.39 -3.95
CA THR A 67 2.13 -1.89 -5.28
C THR A 67 1.68 -3.32 -5.18
N TYR A 68 0.96 -3.81 -6.20
CA TYR A 68 0.62 -5.22 -6.32
C TYR A 68 1.86 -6.13 -6.18
N ASN A 69 2.95 -5.78 -6.87
CA ASN A 69 4.19 -6.56 -6.91
C ASN A 69 5.04 -6.47 -5.63
N ASN A 70 4.79 -5.46 -4.78
CA ASN A 70 5.57 -5.22 -3.56
C ASN A 70 4.69 -4.60 -2.48
N GLN A 71 4.32 -5.42 -1.50
CA GLN A 71 3.44 -5.07 -0.39
C GLN A 71 4.13 -4.27 0.71
N THR A 72 5.46 -4.09 0.64
CA THR A 72 6.18 -3.19 1.55
C THR A 72 5.74 -1.75 1.26
N VAL A 73 5.14 -1.12 2.29
CA VAL A 73 4.76 0.29 2.28
C VAL A 73 6.02 1.15 2.18
N LYS A 74 6.00 2.08 1.23
CA LYS A 74 7.06 3.04 0.96
C LYS A 74 6.54 4.45 1.24
N GLU A 75 7.44 5.33 1.63
CA GLU A 75 7.16 6.71 1.98
C GLU A 75 7.83 7.65 0.98
N PHE A 76 7.12 8.71 0.61
CA PHE A 76 7.67 9.93 0.02
C PHE A 76 7.48 11.06 1.04
N ASP A 77 8.58 11.73 1.39
CA ASP A 77 8.54 12.94 2.20
C ASP A 77 8.46 14.15 1.28
N LEU A 78 7.31 14.84 1.28
CA LEU A 78 7.11 16.00 0.41
C LEU A 78 7.97 17.20 0.83
N ASN A 79 8.41 17.27 2.09
CA ASN A 79 9.29 18.33 2.58
C ASN A 79 10.70 18.26 1.98
N SER A 80 11.07 17.10 1.42
CA SER A 80 12.38 16.89 0.81
C SER A 80 12.48 17.44 -0.62
N PHE A 81 11.40 17.97 -1.18
CA PHE A 81 11.36 18.50 -2.56
C PHE A 81 11.23 20.02 -2.61
N ASP A 82 11.85 20.62 -3.62
CA ASP A 82 11.63 22.04 -3.94
C ASP A 82 10.30 22.23 -4.67
N SER A 83 9.32 22.81 -3.98
CA SER A 83 7.99 23.12 -4.51
C SER A 83 7.98 24.10 -5.70
N ASN A 84 9.08 24.85 -5.92
CA ASN A 84 9.22 25.79 -7.04
C ASN A 84 10.06 25.24 -8.19
N SER A 85 10.53 23.98 -8.07
CA SER A 85 11.33 23.37 -9.12
C SER A 85 10.53 23.26 -10.42
N LYS A 86 11.22 23.49 -11.54
CA LYS A 86 10.68 23.28 -12.89
C LYS A 86 10.93 21.85 -13.40
N GLU A 87 11.65 21.05 -12.63
CA GLU A 87 12.01 19.69 -12.97
C GLU A 87 10.93 18.69 -12.51
N ILE A 88 10.63 17.71 -13.35
CA ILE A 88 9.69 16.64 -13.03
C ILE A 88 10.49 15.42 -12.58
N LEU A 89 10.27 15.00 -11.34
CA LEU A 89 10.85 13.77 -10.80
C LEU A 89 9.92 12.59 -11.06
N VAL A 90 10.46 11.49 -11.58
CA VAL A 90 9.71 10.28 -11.90
C VAL A 90 10.34 9.09 -11.17
N LEU A 91 9.52 8.36 -10.42
CA LEU A 91 9.92 7.10 -9.81
C LEU A 91 9.33 5.91 -10.58
N ASN A 92 10.18 4.96 -10.97
CA ASN A 92 9.73 3.67 -11.46
C ASN A 92 9.32 2.78 -10.27
N THR A 93 8.01 2.55 -10.12
CA THR A 93 7.44 1.76 -9.01
C THR A 93 7.58 0.24 -9.18
N ASP A 94 7.87 -0.24 -10.39
CA ASP A 94 8.03 -1.67 -10.69
C ASP A 94 9.45 -2.19 -10.48
N ALA A 95 10.43 -1.29 -10.24
CA ALA A 95 11.81 -1.69 -9.98
C ALA A 95 11.98 -2.49 -8.68
N SER A 96 11.08 -2.30 -7.71
CA SER A 96 11.16 -2.97 -6.40
C SER A 96 10.34 -4.26 -6.37
N LYS A 97 10.97 -5.39 -6.09
CA LYS A 97 10.30 -6.70 -5.96
C LYS A 97 10.02 -7.04 -4.49
N GLN A 98 8.98 -7.83 -4.25
CA GLN A 98 8.73 -8.42 -2.93
C GLN A 98 9.90 -9.32 -2.52
N VAL A 99 10.41 -9.11 -1.30
CA VAL A 99 11.39 -10.00 -0.68
C VAL A 99 10.67 -10.81 0.39
N PHE A 100 10.89 -12.13 0.39
CA PHE A 100 10.44 -13.01 1.46
C PHE A 100 11.61 -13.33 2.37
N GLU A 101 11.46 -13.05 3.67
CA GLU A 101 12.46 -13.42 4.65
C GLU A 101 12.32 -14.90 5.03
N ASN A 102 13.38 -15.70 4.84
CA ASN A 102 13.43 -17.06 5.39
C ASN A 102 13.78 -17.00 6.88
N VAL A 103 12.83 -17.38 7.73
CA VAL A 103 12.98 -17.33 9.19
C VAL A 103 13.41 -18.66 9.81
N ASN A 104 13.78 -19.68 9.03
CA ASN A 104 14.12 -21.01 9.56
C ASN A 104 15.29 -20.96 10.55
N LYS A 105 16.25 -20.05 10.31
CA LYS A 105 17.40 -19.84 11.20
C LYS A 105 17.03 -19.15 12.52
N LYS A 106 15.83 -18.57 12.64
CA LYS A 106 15.32 -17.88 13.84
C LYS A 106 14.46 -18.80 14.72
N LEU A 107 14.14 -20.01 14.27
CA LEU A 107 13.33 -20.96 15.01
C LEU A 107 14.09 -21.41 16.27
N LYS A 108 13.44 -21.31 17.43
CA LYS A 108 13.97 -21.80 18.70
C LYS A 108 13.10 -22.96 19.19
N PRO A 109 13.69 -24.07 19.69
CA PRO A 109 12.91 -25.16 20.24
C PRO A 109 12.16 -24.68 21.49
N THR A 110 10.86 -24.93 21.54
CA THR A 110 10.04 -24.71 22.74
C THR A 110 10.25 -25.91 23.65
N LYS A 111 11.26 -25.82 24.52
CA LYS A 111 11.32 -26.60 25.77
C LYS A 111 10.98 -25.66 26.91
#